data_AF-A0A6J4NCQ0-F1
#
_entry.id   AF-A0A6J4NCQ0-F1
#
_cell.length_a   1.000
_cell.length_b   1.000
_cell.length_c   1.000
_cell.angle_alpha   90.00
_cell.angle_beta   90.00
_cell.angle_gamma   90.00
#
_symmetry.space_group_name_H-M   'P 1'
#
loop_
_entity.id
_entity.type
_entity.pdbx_description
1 polymer ?
#
loop_
_entity_poly.entity_id
_entity_poly.type
_entity_poly.pdbx_seq_one_letter_code
_entity_poly.pdbx_strand_id
1 'polypeptide(L)'
;MILRHVNRQTLRNGFLSNMMTAAWVLGSIAPSLAQSMPMNADEVRPAPPEIGAKIPGTYFGPAPSEVQKELIGPYKLLKAGQVDEKAFTVTLPLYQGQVRDGRKVWYVLTDTTDQRNAEALGLNFSGKLTYAAVGRAARPATLEKDGTLVFDSGTVDFRPAPKLVPGDGPNAFPPKQAQPGSVGDQNYTPLIRITNAGNHVYNAPIIAFDADAKQISFPNGKPDYRLVHDKVVKIDPAAMTVTLQMTPGMSFARPIAYISFDANDPVAATLEGSTLAPGLGDIRVGGDDGAFSAVERLFVMANGPMGKGNPQRQGLNSAIVDGNGPLNVFG
;
A
#
# COMPACT_ATOMS: atom_id res chain seq x y z
N MET A 1 -22.93 42.61 1.76
CA MET A 1 -24.33 42.98 2.01
C MET A 1 -24.68 42.50 3.41
N ILE A 2 -24.81 43.44 4.38
CA ILE A 2 -25.38 43.34 5.76
C ILE A 2 -24.75 42.26 6.67
N LEU A 3 -23.90 42.47 7.70
CA LEU A 3 -23.67 43.46 8.77
C LEU A 3 -24.67 43.43 9.95
N ARG A 4 -24.10 43.31 11.18
CA ARG A 4 -24.59 43.58 12.57
C ARG A 4 -24.93 42.32 13.41
N HIS A 5 -24.64 42.20 14.71
CA HIS A 5 -24.02 43.03 15.76
C HIS A 5 -23.59 42.09 16.92
N VAL A 6 -22.38 42.18 17.49
CA VAL A 6 -21.98 42.91 18.72
C VAL A 6 -22.65 42.42 20.02
N ASN A 7 -21.88 41.87 20.98
CA ASN A 7 -21.60 42.59 22.24
C ASN A 7 -20.40 42.06 23.03
N ARG A 8 -19.58 43.00 23.52
CA ARG A 8 -18.51 42.85 24.53
C ARG A 8 -19.12 43.16 25.90
N GLN A 9 -18.62 42.54 26.97
CA GLN A 9 -18.40 43.25 28.24
C GLN A 9 -17.22 42.67 29.04
N THR A 10 -16.44 43.61 29.54
CA THR A 10 -15.19 43.57 30.32
C THR A 10 -15.44 43.63 31.83
N LEU A 11 -14.42 43.28 32.63
CA LEU A 11 -13.91 43.91 33.90
C LEU A 11 -13.36 42.80 34.85
N ARG A 12 -12.06 42.69 35.20
CA ARG A 12 -11.08 43.51 35.96
C ARG A 12 -10.95 43.14 37.46
N ASN A 13 -9.74 42.67 37.82
CA ASN A 13 -8.86 43.01 38.96
C ASN A 13 -9.08 42.50 40.42
N GLY A 14 -7.94 42.08 41.03
CA GLY A 14 -7.63 42.12 42.48
C GLY A 14 -6.72 40.96 42.96
N PHE A 15 -5.37 41.00 42.89
CA PHE A 15 -4.36 41.56 43.82
C PHE A 15 -4.14 40.86 45.20
N LEU A 16 -2.94 40.27 45.37
CA LEU A 16 -1.99 40.16 46.54
C LEU A 16 -2.53 39.77 47.95
N SER A 17 -1.82 39.18 48.91
CA SER A 17 -0.53 38.48 49.11
C SER A 17 -0.44 38.12 50.62
N ASN A 18 0.24 37.01 51.00
CA ASN A 18 1.06 36.82 52.23
C ASN A 18 1.47 35.34 52.30
N MET A 19 2.69 34.95 51.93
CA MET A 19 3.91 34.84 52.77
C MET A 19 3.70 34.18 54.13
N MET A 20 4.23 32.96 54.31
CA MET A 20 5.27 32.69 55.33
C MET A 20 5.96 31.32 55.19
N THR A 21 7.29 31.41 55.14
CA THR A 21 8.32 30.55 55.77
C THR A 21 8.74 29.21 55.15
N ALA A 22 10.06 29.16 54.95
CA ALA A 22 10.88 28.08 54.44
C ALA A 22 11.09 26.92 55.42
N ALA A 23 11.31 25.73 54.87
CA ALA A 23 12.19 24.72 55.46
C ALA A 23 12.86 23.93 54.34
N TRP A 24 14.17 24.17 54.16
CA TRP A 24 15.06 23.28 53.43
C TRP A 24 15.33 22.05 54.29
N VAL A 25 14.94 20.87 53.82
CA VAL A 25 15.44 19.60 54.34
C VAL A 25 16.08 18.84 53.19
N LEU A 26 17.41 18.82 53.23
CA LEU A 26 18.27 17.85 52.54
C LEU A 26 17.95 16.46 53.11
N GLY A 27 17.12 15.70 52.38
CA GLY A 27 16.85 14.29 52.65
C GLY A 27 17.39 13.44 51.50
N SER A 28 18.60 12.93 51.68
CA SER A 28 19.18 11.86 50.86
C SER A 28 18.28 10.62 50.95
N ILE A 29 17.59 10.29 49.86
CA ILE A 29 16.95 8.99 49.69
C ILE A 29 17.84 8.21 48.72
N ALA A 30 18.41 7.13 49.25
CA ALA A 30 19.24 6.18 48.53
C ALA A 30 18.61 5.74 47.20
N PRO A 31 19.41 5.40 46.17
CA PRO A 31 18.87 4.74 45.00
C PRO A 31 18.21 3.45 45.47
N SER A 32 16.89 3.37 45.38
CA SER A 32 16.25 2.07 45.37
C SER A 32 16.81 1.38 44.13
N LEU A 33 17.70 0.42 44.38
CA LEU A 33 17.98 -0.66 43.45
C LEU A 33 16.63 -1.24 43.10
N ALA A 34 16.06 -0.76 41.98
CA ALA A 34 15.01 -1.47 41.29
C ALA A 34 15.64 -2.81 40.93
N GLN A 35 15.33 -3.81 41.77
CA GLN A 35 15.68 -5.19 41.55
C GLN A 35 15.34 -5.49 40.10
N SER A 36 16.36 -5.85 39.33
CA SER A 36 16.19 -6.41 38.00
C SER A 36 15.27 -7.62 38.16
N MET A 37 13.99 -7.43 37.88
CA MET A 37 13.07 -8.54 37.70
C MET A 37 13.65 -9.39 36.57
N PRO A 38 13.81 -10.71 36.76
CA PRO A 38 14.30 -11.56 35.69
C PRO A 38 13.34 -11.40 34.50
N MET A 39 13.88 -10.97 33.36
CA MET A 39 13.15 -10.97 32.09
C MET A 39 12.59 -12.38 31.87
N ASN A 40 11.26 -12.51 31.89
CA ASN A 40 10.60 -13.70 31.39
C ASN A 40 10.88 -13.80 29.89
N ALA A 41 11.62 -14.83 29.48
CA ALA A 41 11.95 -15.12 28.09
C ALA A 41 10.73 -15.52 27.22
N ASP A 42 9.54 -15.59 27.82
CA ASP A 42 8.28 -15.99 27.17
C ASP A 42 7.39 -14.82 26.74
N GLU A 43 7.76 -13.56 27.00
CA GLU A 43 7.01 -12.41 26.47
C GLU A 43 7.52 -12.09 25.04
N VAL A 44 6.81 -12.60 24.03
CA VAL A 44 7.02 -12.18 22.63
C VAL A 44 6.64 -10.71 22.52
N ARG A 45 7.64 -9.83 22.70
CA ARG A 45 7.48 -8.41 22.45
C ARG A 45 7.46 -8.19 20.94
N PRO A 46 6.46 -7.48 20.40
CA PRO A 46 6.52 -7.02 19.02
C PRO A 46 7.88 -6.37 18.77
N ALA A 47 8.46 -6.65 17.60
CA ALA A 47 9.66 -5.98 17.15
C ALA A 47 9.47 -4.46 17.31
N PRO A 48 10.43 -3.74 17.91
CA PRO A 48 10.40 -2.28 17.93
C PRO A 48 10.18 -1.72 16.51
N PRO A 49 9.42 -0.62 16.35
CA PRO A 49 9.07 -0.07 15.05
C PRO A 49 10.28 0.34 14.19
N GLU A 50 11.45 0.49 14.79
CA GLU A 50 12.73 0.75 14.12
C GLU A 50 13.38 -0.49 13.46
N ILE A 51 12.94 -1.73 13.75
CA ILE A 51 13.55 -2.92 13.16
C ILE A 51 13.38 -2.92 11.64
N GLY A 52 14.49 -2.84 10.89
CA GLY A 52 14.49 -2.78 9.43
C GLY A 52 14.29 -1.38 8.84
N ALA A 53 14.12 -0.34 9.67
CA ALA A 53 14.08 1.06 9.25
C ALA A 53 15.48 1.69 9.28
N LYS A 54 15.69 2.77 8.50
CA LYS A 54 16.81 3.70 8.72
C LYS A 54 16.46 4.85 9.69
N ILE A 55 15.27 4.80 10.29
CA ILE A 55 14.70 5.83 11.17
C ILE A 55 14.77 5.33 12.63
N PRO A 56 15.22 6.15 13.60
CA PRO A 56 15.31 5.74 15.01
C PRO A 56 13.93 5.59 15.65
N GLY A 57 13.80 4.66 16.61
CA GLY A 57 12.54 4.36 17.32
C GLY A 57 11.87 5.58 17.96
N THR A 58 12.68 6.56 18.39
CA THR A 58 12.21 7.82 18.98
C THR A 58 11.46 8.75 18.01
N TYR A 59 11.47 8.46 16.71
CA TYR A 59 10.79 9.25 15.69
C TYR A 59 9.38 8.73 15.36
N PHE A 60 9.07 7.48 15.72
CA PHE A 60 7.76 6.90 15.48
C PHE A 60 6.73 7.50 16.46
N GLY A 61 5.54 7.83 15.94
CA GLY A 61 4.40 8.20 16.77
C GLY A 61 3.81 6.99 17.51
N PRO A 62 2.84 7.20 18.42
CA PRO A 62 2.08 6.11 19.02
C PRO A 62 1.42 5.26 17.93
N ALA A 63 1.34 3.94 18.14
CA ALA A 63 0.79 3.05 17.13
C ALA A 63 -0.68 3.43 16.87
N PRO A 64 -1.17 3.44 15.61
CA PRO A 64 -2.55 3.83 15.32
C PRO A 64 -3.60 3.03 16.13
N SER A 65 -3.28 1.77 16.45
CA SER A 65 -4.07 0.86 17.29
C SER A 65 -4.19 1.28 18.76
N GLU A 66 -3.30 2.16 19.25
CA GLU A 66 -3.37 2.75 20.59
C GLU A 66 -4.39 3.90 20.65
N VAL A 67 -4.73 4.48 19.49
CA VAL A 67 -5.67 5.60 19.36
C VAL A 67 -7.08 5.12 18.96
N GLN A 68 -7.19 4.04 18.18
CA GLN A 68 -8.46 3.40 17.81
C GLN A 68 -8.42 1.89 18.08
N LYS A 69 -9.11 1.45 19.14
CA LYS A 69 -9.13 0.05 19.59
C LYS A 69 -9.85 -0.88 18.60
N GLU A 70 -10.64 -0.34 17.67
CA GLU A 70 -11.33 -1.09 16.62
C GLU A 70 -10.38 -1.68 15.57
N LEU A 71 -9.10 -1.24 15.56
CA LEU A 71 -8.01 -1.80 14.76
C LEU A 71 -7.59 -3.23 15.20
N ILE A 72 -8.33 -3.82 16.16
CA ILE A 72 -8.16 -5.17 16.68
C ILE A 72 -9.30 -6.11 16.19
N GLY A 73 -10.05 -5.72 15.15
CA GLY A 73 -11.04 -6.56 14.43
C GLY A 73 -10.73 -6.68 12.92
N PRO A 74 -11.51 -7.44 12.13
CA PRO A 74 -11.40 -7.39 10.67
C PRO A 74 -11.69 -5.96 10.20
N TYR A 75 -10.63 -5.23 9.85
CA TYR A 75 -10.72 -3.85 9.40
C TYR A 75 -10.36 -3.76 7.93
N LYS A 76 -11.30 -3.28 7.13
CA LYS A 76 -11.11 -3.12 5.70
C LYS A 76 -10.40 -1.79 5.42
N LEU A 77 -9.12 -1.88 5.09
CA LEU A 77 -8.31 -0.71 4.73
C LEU A 77 -8.61 -0.21 3.32
N LEU A 78 -8.77 -1.11 2.34
CA LEU A 78 -9.09 -0.74 0.96
C LEU A 78 -10.56 -0.36 0.85
N LYS A 79 -10.85 0.92 0.64
CA LYS A 79 -12.22 1.45 0.56
C LYS A 79 -12.85 1.28 -0.84
N ALA A 80 -12.01 1.21 -1.88
CA ALA A 80 -12.38 1.37 -3.29
C ALA A 80 -13.22 0.22 -3.93
N GLY A 81 -13.95 -0.58 -3.16
CA GLY A 81 -14.77 -1.65 -3.73
C GLY A 81 -15.39 -2.58 -2.71
N GLN A 82 -15.76 -3.81 -3.12
CA GLN A 82 -16.36 -4.82 -2.25
C GLN A 82 -15.47 -6.06 -2.12
N VAL A 83 -15.32 -6.56 -0.89
CA VAL A 83 -14.46 -7.71 -0.59
C VAL A 83 -15.33 -8.95 -0.42
N ASP A 84 -14.95 -10.04 -1.07
CA ASP A 84 -15.45 -11.37 -0.79
C ASP A 84 -14.34 -12.16 -0.08
N GLU A 85 -14.45 -12.27 1.24
CA GLU A 85 -13.47 -12.95 2.08
C GLU A 85 -13.40 -14.45 1.81
N LYS A 86 -14.51 -15.07 1.39
CA LYS A 86 -14.57 -16.51 1.11
C LYS A 86 -13.90 -16.85 -0.22
N ALA A 87 -14.17 -16.04 -1.24
CA ALA A 87 -13.51 -16.17 -2.53
C ALA A 87 -12.09 -15.57 -2.54
N PHE A 88 -11.75 -14.81 -1.50
CA PHE A 88 -10.48 -14.09 -1.38
C PHE A 88 -10.26 -13.11 -2.55
N THR A 89 -11.33 -12.39 -2.92
CA THR A 89 -11.32 -11.43 -4.01
C THR A 89 -11.83 -10.04 -3.60
N VAL A 90 -11.48 -9.03 -4.39
CA VAL A 90 -12.05 -7.69 -4.28
C VAL A 90 -12.60 -7.24 -5.63
N THR A 91 -13.80 -6.67 -5.65
CA THR A 91 -14.42 -6.07 -6.84
C THR A 91 -14.30 -4.55 -6.78
N LEU A 92 -13.62 -3.96 -7.75
CA LEU A 92 -13.34 -2.52 -7.86
C LEU A 92 -14.07 -1.92 -9.08
N PRO A 93 -14.41 -0.62 -9.05
CA PRO A 93 -14.82 0.12 -10.23
C PRO A 93 -13.71 0.11 -11.28
N LEU A 94 -14.09 -0.22 -12.52
CA LEU A 94 -13.22 -0.15 -13.69
C LEU A 94 -13.43 1.19 -14.38
N TYR A 95 -12.34 1.83 -14.79
CA TYR A 95 -12.35 3.08 -15.53
C TYR A 95 -11.69 2.89 -16.89
N GLN A 96 -12.09 3.71 -17.85
CA GLN A 96 -11.48 3.78 -19.17
C GLN A 96 -10.81 5.14 -19.36
N GLY A 97 -9.62 5.11 -19.94
CA GLY A 97 -8.88 6.27 -20.41
C GLY A 97 -8.05 5.89 -21.62
N GLN A 98 -7.01 6.66 -21.89
CA GLN A 98 -6.08 6.39 -22.98
C GLN A 98 -4.69 6.95 -22.68
N VAL A 99 -3.66 6.38 -23.29
CA VAL A 99 -2.37 7.07 -23.40
C VAL A 99 -2.45 8.13 -24.51
N ARG A 100 -1.54 9.12 -24.52
CA ARG A 100 -1.55 10.23 -25.48
C ARG A 100 -1.57 9.80 -26.95
N ASP A 101 -1.01 8.63 -27.27
CA ASP A 101 -1.02 8.08 -28.64
C ASP A 101 -2.37 7.42 -29.04
N GLY A 102 -3.38 7.47 -28.17
CA GLY A 102 -4.74 7.02 -28.44
C GLY A 102 -5.03 5.58 -28.03
N ARG A 103 -4.02 4.80 -27.62
CA ARG A 103 -4.26 3.42 -27.14
C ARG A 103 -5.02 3.41 -25.82
N LYS A 104 -5.99 2.51 -25.72
CA LYS A 104 -6.91 2.44 -24.58
C LYS A 104 -6.23 1.94 -23.33
N VAL A 105 -6.64 2.50 -22.20
CA VAL A 105 -6.20 2.10 -20.86
C VAL A 105 -7.43 1.76 -20.04
N TRP A 106 -7.47 0.57 -19.47
CA TRP A 106 -8.45 0.17 -18.46
C TRP A 106 -7.74 0.12 -17.13
N TYR A 107 -8.23 0.86 -16.13
CA TYR A 107 -7.54 1.03 -14.86
C TYR A 107 -8.52 1.03 -13.70
N VAL A 108 -7.98 0.84 -12.50
CA VAL A 108 -8.71 1.00 -11.23
C VAL A 108 -8.13 2.18 -10.47
N LEU A 109 -8.89 2.76 -9.56
CA LEU A 109 -8.40 3.78 -8.62
C LEU A 109 -8.50 3.22 -7.21
N THR A 110 -7.47 3.43 -6.40
CA THR A 110 -7.38 2.88 -5.04
C THR A 110 -7.09 3.96 -4.01
N ASP A 111 -6.12 4.82 -4.28
CA ASP A 111 -5.62 5.85 -3.36
C ASP A 111 -5.49 7.20 -4.06
N THR A 112 -5.60 8.28 -3.30
CA THR A 112 -5.31 9.63 -3.78
C THR A 112 -4.85 10.58 -2.68
N THR A 113 -4.09 11.60 -3.08
CA THR A 113 -3.75 12.77 -2.23
C THR A 113 -4.90 13.77 -2.08
N ASP A 114 -6.01 13.60 -2.80
CA ASP A 114 -7.20 14.45 -2.68
C ASP A 114 -8.16 13.85 -1.65
N GLN A 115 -8.16 14.38 -0.43
CA GLN A 115 -9.02 13.86 0.63
C GLN A 115 -10.51 13.90 0.28
N ARG A 116 -10.98 14.97 -0.37
CA ARG A 116 -12.41 15.14 -0.66
C ARG A 116 -12.87 14.17 -1.74
N ASN A 117 -12.06 14.01 -2.78
CA ASN A 117 -12.36 13.02 -3.81
C ASN A 117 -12.20 11.59 -3.30
N ALA A 118 -11.25 11.33 -2.39
CA ALA A 118 -11.15 10.03 -1.74
C ALA A 118 -12.44 9.68 -0.99
N GLU A 119 -12.97 10.61 -0.20
CA GLU A 119 -14.23 10.44 0.52
C GLU A 119 -15.42 10.28 -0.43
N ALA A 120 -15.51 11.10 -1.48
CA ALA A 120 -16.64 11.07 -2.42
C ALA A 120 -16.67 9.81 -3.30
N LEU A 121 -15.51 9.30 -3.69
CA LEU A 121 -15.38 8.14 -4.59
C LEU A 121 -15.17 6.82 -3.84
N GLY A 122 -15.04 6.87 -2.50
CA GLY A 122 -14.71 5.71 -1.70
C GLY A 122 -13.28 5.22 -1.90
N LEU A 123 -12.34 6.09 -2.28
CA LEU A 123 -10.91 5.76 -2.36
C LEU A 123 -10.24 5.96 -1.00
N ASN A 124 -9.01 5.48 -0.88
CA ASN A 124 -8.16 5.75 0.26
C ASN A 124 -7.53 7.14 0.13
N PHE A 125 -7.62 7.95 1.18
CA PHE A 125 -6.81 9.16 1.26
C PHE A 125 -5.40 8.76 1.70
N SER A 126 -4.40 9.08 0.88
CA SER A 126 -2.99 8.84 1.17
C SER A 126 -2.17 10.10 0.90
N GLY A 127 -1.96 10.91 1.94
CA GLY A 127 -1.14 12.12 1.85
C GLY A 127 0.33 11.82 1.49
N LYS A 128 0.85 10.65 1.90
CA LYS A 128 2.23 10.20 1.62
C LYS A 128 2.51 10.05 0.11
N LEU A 129 1.50 9.79 -0.72
CA LEU A 129 1.67 9.72 -2.18
C LEU A 129 2.21 11.02 -2.79
N THR A 130 2.08 12.16 -2.10
CA THR A 130 2.70 13.43 -2.52
C THR A 130 4.20 13.27 -2.73
N TYR A 131 4.86 12.49 -1.88
CA TYR A 131 6.32 12.30 -1.92
C TYR A 131 6.76 11.22 -2.92
N ALA A 132 5.82 10.46 -3.48
CA ALA A 132 6.10 9.47 -4.53
C ALA A 132 6.20 10.12 -5.91
N ALA A 133 5.72 11.36 -6.07
CA ALA A 133 5.60 12.03 -7.35
C ALA A 133 6.92 12.64 -7.86
N VAL A 134 7.97 11.82 -7.85
CA VAL A 134 9.35 12.14 -8.21
C VAL A 134 9.76 11.38 -9.47
N GLY A 135 10.57 12.00 -10.35
CA GLY A 135 11.05 11.36 -11.58
C GLY A 135 9.92 10.74 -12.41
N ARG A 136 10.08 9.47 -12.78
CA ARG A 136 9.10 8.64 -13.49
C ARG A 136 8.11 7.93 -12.57
N ALA A 137 8.23 8.08 -11.25
CA ALA A 137 7.40 7.34 -10.30
C ALA A 137 5.95 7.81 -10.26
N ALA A 138 5.65 9.04 -10.71
CA ALA A 138 4.29 9.46 -11.05
C ALA A 138 4.28 10.11 -12.44
N ARG A 139 3.54 9.49 -13.37
CA ARG A 139 3.42 10.00 -14.74
C ARG A 139 2.37 11.11 -14.83
N PRO A 140 2.59 12.17 -15.63
CA PRO A 140 1.57 13.17 -15.86
C PRO A 140 0.32 12.56 -16.50
N ALA A 141 -0.84 13.08 -16.12
CA ALA A 141 -2.12 12.83 -16.78
C ALA A 141 -2.90 14.14 -16.91
N THR A 142 -3.81 14.20 -17.88
CA THR A 142 -4.80 15.28 -18.03
C THR A 142 -6.20 14.72 -17.95
N LEU A 143 -7.09 15.49 -17.34
CA LEU A 143 -8.53 15.24 -17.32
C LEU A 143 -9.17 15.94 -18.51
N GLU A 144 -9.88 15.18 -19.34
CA GLU A 144 -10.59 15.68 -20.50
C GLU A 144 -11.99 16.18 -20.14
N LYS A 145 -12.63 16.92 -21.07
CA LYS A 145 -13.96 17.51 -20.84
C LYS A 145 -15.05 16.47 -20.57
N ASP A 146 -14.88 15.26 -21.09
CA ASP A 146 -15.80 14.13 -20.88
C ASP A 146 -15.50 13.33 -19.60
N GLY A 147 -14.51 13.75 -18.81
CA GLY A 147 -14.09 13.10 -17.57
C GLY A 147 -13.11 11.94 -17.75
N THR A 148 -12.69 11.64 -18.98
CA THR A 148 -11.66 10.61 -19.22
C THR A 148 -10.27 11.12 -18.88
N LEU A 149 -9.38 10.20 -18.50
CA LEU A 149 -7.97 10.51 -18.26
C LEU A 149 -7.13 10.19 -19.50
N VAL A 150 -6.30 11.14 -19.89
CA VAL A 150 -5.23 10.94 -20.87
C VAL A 150 -3.90 10.87 -20.14
N PHE A 151 -3.28 9.70 -20.16
CA PHE A 151 -1.99 9.41 -19.56
C PHE A 151 -0.89 9.87 -20.54
N ASP A 152 0.10 10.61 -20.04
CA ASP A 152 1.18 11.13 -20.88
C ASP A 152 2.01 10.01 -21.52
N SER A 153 2.35 8.99 -20.71
CA SER A 153 3.21 7.88 -21.09
C SER A 153 2.92 6.61 -20.29
N GLY A 154 3.63 5.52 -20.59
CA GLY A 154 3.59 4.27 -19.83
C GLY A 154 2.59 3.27 -20.39
N THR A 155 3.12 2.22 -21.00
CA THR A 155 2.38 1.09 -21.57
C THR A 155 2.60 -0.16 -20.73
N VAL A 156 1.69 -1.13 -20.84
CA VAL A 156 1.84 -2.46 -20.23
C VAL A 156 1.64 -3.54 -21.30
N ASP A 157 2.55 -4.50 -21.33
CA ASP A 157 2.45 -5.72 -22.11
C ASP A 157 2.02 -6.89 -21.23
N PHE A 158 0.82 -7.41 -21.46
CA PHE A 158 0.25 -8.57 -20.75
C PHE A 158 0.55 -9.91 -21.45
N ARG A 159 1.18 -9.90 -22.63
CA ARG A 159 1.46 -11.12 -23.41
C ARG A 159 2.54 -12.05 -22.83
N PRO A 160 3.52 -11.60 -22.00
CA PRO A 160 4.50 -12.50 -21.42
C PRO A 160 3.85 -13.65 -20.64
N ALA A 161 4.41 -14.85 -20.76
CA ALA A 161 4.03 -15.95 -19.88
C ALA A 161 4.88 -15.87 -18.60
N PRO A 162 4.27 -15.92 -17.40
CA PRO A 162 5.02 -15.90 -16.16
C PRO A 162 5.92 -17.13 -16.07
N LYS A 163 7.18 -16.94 -15.66
CA LYS A 163 8.17 -18.01 -15.54
C LYS A 163 9.02 -17.82 -14.29
N LEU A 164 9.06 -18.85 -13.46
CA LEU A 164 9.85 -18.87 -12.23
C LEU A 164 10.71 -20.13 -12.21
N VAL A 165 12.02 -19.97 -12.12
CA VAL A 165 12.98 -21.08 -12.00
C VAL A 165 13.67 -20.96 -10.65
N PRO A 166 13.50 -21.94 -9.75
CA PRO A 166 14.18 -21.95 -8.45
C PRO A 166 15.70 -21.80 -8.53
N GLY A 167 16.28 -21.22 -7.48
CA GLY A 167 17.72 -21.21 -7.19
C GLY A 167 18.29 -22.61 -6.94
N ASP A 168 19.61 -22.70 -6.81
CA ASP A 168 20.31 -23.96 -6.51
C ASP A 168 20.32 -24.31 -5.01
N GLY A 169 20.39 -25.60 -4.71
CA GLY A 169 20.56 -26.11 -3.34
C GLY A 169 19.27 -26.12 -2.51
N PRO A 170 19.37 -26.19 -1.17
CA PRO A 170 18.19 -26.27 -0.30
C PRO A 170 17.39 -24.96 -0.20
N ASN A 171 17.92 -23.85 -0.76
CA ASN A 171 17.29 -22.54 -0.76
C ASN A 171 16.94 -22.13 -2.19
N ALA A 172 15.65 -22.00 -2.48
CA ALA A 172 15.17 -21.65 -3.82
C ALA A 172 15.28 -20.15 -4.15
N PHE A 173 15.52 -19.30 -3.15
CA PHE A 173 15.77 -17.87 -3.30
C PHE A 173 17.29 -17.56 -3.18
N PRO A 174 17.86 -16.69 -4.04
CA PRO A 174 17.21 -16.03 -5.18
C PRO A 174 16.93 -17.01 -6.34
N PRO A 175 15.83 -16.82 -7.10
CA PRO A 175 15.54 -17.66 -8.26
C PRO A 175 16.55 -17.43 -9.38
N LYS A 176 16.83 -18.47 -10.19
CA LYS A 176 17.65 -18.35 -11.41
C LYS A 176 16.97 -17.51 -12.49
N GLN A 177 15.64 -17.54 -12.51
CA GLN A 177 14.84 -16.79 -13.46
C GLN A 177 13.52 -16.39 -12.80
N ALA A 178 13.16 -15.12 -12.92
CA ALA A 178 11.84 -14.60 -12.59
C ALA A 178 11.38 -13.71 -13.75
N GLN A 179 10.27 -14.09 -14.38
CA GLN A 179 9.62 -13.37 -15.45
C GLN A 179 8.15 -13.17 -15.06
N PRO A 180 7.68 -11.92 -14.89
CA PRO A 180 6.28 -11.64 -14.62
C PRO A 180 5.43 -11.80 -15.89
N GLY A 181 4.13 -12.04 -15.71
CA GLY A 181 3.16 -12.14 -16.83
C GLY A 181 2.79 -10.79 -17.43
N SER A 182 2.99 -9.70 -16.68
CA SER A 182 2.71 -8.34 -17.11
C SER A 182 3.93 -7.44 -16.91
N VAL A 183 4.30 -6.71 -17.97
CA VAL A 183 5.52 -5.89 -18.01
C VAL A 183 5.21 -4.50 -18.53
N GLY A 184 5.40 -3.50 -17.68
CA GLY A 184 5.38 -2.10 -18.05
C GLY A 184 6.63 -1.69 -18.83
N ASP A 185 6.48 -0.70 -19.71
CA ASP A 185 7.64 -0.04 -20.32
C ASP A 185 8.45 0.78 -19.29
N GLN A 186 9.56 1.37 -19.74
CA GLN A 186 10.46 2.15 -18.88
C GLN A 186 9.81 3.37 -18.20
N ASN A 187 8.67 3.84 -18.71
CA ASN A 187 7.94 5.00 -18.19
C ASN A 187 6.67 4.58 -17.44
N TYR A 188 6.40 3.29 -17.32
CA TYR A 188 5.22 2.80 -16.62
C TYR A 188 5.40 2.82 -15.10
N THR A 189 4.38 3.37 -14.45
CA THR A 189 4.13 3.40 -13.00
C THR A 189 2.60 3.44 -12.82
N PRO A 190 2.05 2.86 -11.74
CA PRO A 190 0.62 3.01 -11.46
C PRO A 190 0.26 4.42 -10.99
N LEU A 191 1.21 5.22 -10.50
CA LEU A 191 0.89 6.55 -9.97
C LEU A 191 0.76 7.56 -11.11
N ILE A 192 -0.31 8.35 -11.07
CA ILE A 192 -0.53 9.45 -12.00
C ILE A 192 -0.67 10.76 -11.24
N ARG A 193 -0.23 11.87 -11.84
CA ARG A 193 -0.50 13.22 -11.35
C ARG A 193 -1.37 13.97 -12.35
N ILE A 194 -2.57 14.36 -11.94
CA ILE A 194 -3.52 15.06 -12.82
C ILE A 194 -3.14 16.54 -12.89
N THR A 195 -2.43 16.93 -13.94
CA THR A 195 -1.71 18.22 -14.01
C THR A 195 -2.60 19.43 -14.35
N ASN A 196 -3.77 19.21 -14.94
CA ASN A 196 -4.71 20.26 -15.34
C ASN A 196 -5.93 20.39 -14.41
N ALA A 197 -6.02 19.59 -13.35
CA ALA A 197 -7.12 19.60 -12.39
C ALA A 197 -6.64 19.24 -10.98
N GLY A 198 -6.38 20.25 -10.14
CA GLY A 198 -6.00 20.08 -8.73
C GLY A 198 -4.57 19.61 -8.46
N ASN A 199 -3.87 19.03 -9.45
CA ASN A 199 -2.49 18.54 -9.31
C ASN A 199 -2.32 17.42 -8.26
N HIS A 200 -3.38 16.65 -8.04
CA HIS A 200 -3.37 15.52 -7.10
C HIS A 200 -2.79 14.25 -7.74
N VAL A 201 -2.16 13.43 -6.89
CA VAL A 201 -1.65 12.11 -7.25
C VAL A 201 -2.72 11.07 -6.97
N TYR A 202 -2.92 10.15 -7.91
CA TYR A 202 -3.79 8.98 -7.78
C TYR A 202 -2.98 7.71 -8.03
N ASN A 203 -3.27 6.65 -7.29
CA ASN A 203 -2.83 5.30 -7.62
C ASN A 203 -3.82 4.69 -8.63
N ALA A 204 -3.38 4.56 -9.87
CA ALA A 204 -4.17 4.15 -11.03
C ALA A 204 -3.55 2.95 -11.80
N PRO A 205 -3.48 1.74 -11.20
CA PRO A 205 -2.95 0.56 -11.85
C PRO A 205 -3.68 0.21 -13.15
N ILE A 206 -2.93 -0.18 -14.18
CA ILE A 206 -3.51 -0.64 -15.44
C ILE A 206 -3.92 -2.11 -15.31
N ILE A 207 -5.19 -2.38 -15.63
CA ILE A 207 -5.80 -3.71 -15.63
C ILE A 207 -5.79 -4.34 -17.01
N ALA A 208 -5.92 -3.52 -18.07
CA ALA A 208 -5.82 -3.95 -19.46
C ALA A 208 -5.34 -2.79 -20.33
N PHE A 209 -4.61 -3.10 -21.40
CA PHE A 209 -3.98 -2.10 -22.26
C PHE A 209 -4.16 -2.43 -23.73
N ASP A 210 -4.42 -1.39 -24.54
CA ASP A 210 -4.57 -1.48 -26.00
C ASP A 210 -5.58 -2.55 -26.45
N ALA A 211 -6.70 -2.63 -25.73
CA ALA A 211 -7.76 -3.58 -25.99
C ALA A 211 -9.13 -2.92 -25.85
N ASP A 212 -10.06 -3.33 -26.70
CA ASP A 212 -11.45 -2.91 -26.66
C ASP A 212 -12.24 -3.64 -25.57
N ALA A 213 -13.33 -3.02 -25.11
CA ALA A 213 -14.25 -3.57 -24.11
C ALA A 213 -14.68 -5.01 -24.41
N LYS A 214 -14.92 -5.36 -25.68
CA LYS A 214 -15.33 -6.71 -26.07
C LYS A 214 -14.21 -7.75 -25.90
N GLN A 215 -12.95 -7.35 -26.09
CA GLN A 215 -11.80 -8.26 -26.00
C GLN A 215 -11.48 -8.63 -24.56
N ILE A 216 -11.73 -7.71 -23.63
CA ILE A 216 -11.45 -7.91 -22.20
C ILE A 216 -12.68 -8.31 -21.40
N SER A 217 -13.80 -8.65 -22.04
CA SER A 217 -15.05 -8.99 -21.34
C SER A 217 -15.04 -10.45 -20.89
N PHE A 218 -14.83 -10.65 -19.58
CA PHE A 218 -14.83 -11.95 -18.92
C PHE A 218 -15.73 -11.93 -17.67
N PRO A 219 -17.03 -11.60 -17.79
CA PRO A 219 -17.91 -11.40 -16.63
C PRO A 219 -18.14 -12.70 -15.83
N ASN A 220 -18.00 -13.85 -16.47
CA ASN A 220 -18.15 -15.18 -15.88
C ASN A 220 -16.80 -15.83 -15.50
N GLY A 221 -15.73 -15.04 -15.50
CA GLY A 221 -14.36 -15.45 -15.22
C GLY A 221 -13.66 -16.17 -16.37
N LYS A 222 -12.53 -16.84 -16.04
CA LYS A 222 -11.56 -17.41 -17.00
C LYS A 222 -10.99 -16.35 -17.96
N PRO A 223 -10.37 -15.29 -17.44
CA PRO A 223 -9.78 -14.26 -18.28
C PRO A 223 -8.62 -14.79 -19.13
N ASP A 224 -8.43 -14.18 -20.29
CA ASP A 224 -7.18 -14.32 -21.06
C ASP A 224 -6.14 -13.35 -20.49
N TYR A 225 -5.20 -13.87 -19.71
CA TYR A 225 -4.13 -13.08 -19.09
C TYR A 225 -3.18 -12.42 -20.09
N ARG A 226 -3.25 -12.78 -21.38
CA ARG A 226 -2.53 -12.04 -22.44
C ARG A 226 -3.11 -10.65 -22.70
N LEU A 227 -4.30 -10.36 -22.17
CA LEU A 227 -5.05 -9.13 -22.36
C LEU A 227 -5.26 -8.34 -21.06
N VAL A 228 -5.16 -9.00 -19.90
CA VAL A 228 -5.50 -8.41 -18.61
C VAL A 228 -4.51 -8.82 -17.53
N HIS A 229 -4.46 -8.03 -16.46
CA HIS A 229 -3.62 -8.24 -15.29
C HIS A 229 -3.78 -9.66 -14.67
N ASP A 230 -2.67 -10.27 -14.23
CA ASP A 230 -2.60 -11.67 -13.74
C ASP A 230 -3.53 -11.98 -12.56
N LYS A 231 -3.88 -10.95 -11.77
CA LYS A 231 -4.83 -11.05 -10.65
C LYS A 231 -6.30 -10.98 -11.07
N VAL A 232 -6.66 -10.71 -12.31
CA VAL A 232 -8.08 -10.62 -12.71
C VAL A 232 -8.75 -11.98 -12.56
N VAL A 233 -9.89 -12.02 -11.88
CA VAL A 233 -10.75 -13.20 -11.75
C VAL A 233 -11.93 -13.10 -12.70
N LYS A 234 -12.54 -11.92 -12.79
CA LYS A 234 -13.58 -11.54 -13.76
C LYS A 234 -13.48 -10.05 -14.06
N ILE A 235 -13.91 -9.64 -15.23
CA ILE A 235 -13.92 -8.23 -15.66
C ILE A 235 -15.13 -8.00 -16.57
N ASP A 236 -15.88 -6.94 -16.30
CA ASP A 236 -17.08 -6.58 -17.04
C ASP A 236 -17.03 -5.09 -17.39
N PRO A 237 -16.58 -4.74 -18.61
CA PRO A 237 -16.57 -3.37 -19.09
C PRO A 237 -17.96 -2.77 -19.33
N ALA A 238 -19.02 -3.57 -19.41
CA ALA A 238 -20.39 -3.04 -19.51
C ALA A 238 -20.91 -2.63 -18.14
N ALA A 239 -20.59 -3.41 -17.10
CA ALA A 239 -20.87 -3.06 -15.71
C ALA A 239 -19.83 -2.09 -15.10
N MET A 240 -18.74 -1.80 -15.81
CA MET A 240 -17.60 -1.01 -15.33
C MET A 240 -17.03 -1.56 -14.02
N THR A 241 -16.79 -2.87 -13.95
CA THR A 241 -16.20 -3.52 -12.77
C THR A 241 -15.12 -4.53 -13.12
N VAL A 242 -14.20 -4.74 -12.19
CA VAL A 242 -13.22 -5.83 -12.22
C VAL A 242 -13.12 -6.47 -10.85
N THR A 243 -13.05 -7.80 -10.81
CA THR A 243 -12.77 -8.56 -9.60
C THR A 243 -11.37 -9.13 -9.68
N LEU A 244 -10.60 -8.91 -8.62
CA LEU A 244 -9.19 -9.25 -8.53
C LEU A 244 -8.95 -10.20 -7.36
N GLN A 245 -8.05 -11.15 -7.57
CA GLN A 245 -7.55 -12.08 -6.58
C GLN A 245 -6.68 -11.32 -5.55
N MET A 246 -7.00 -11.47 -4.27
CA MET A 246 -6.17 -10.94 -3.18
C MET A 246 -5.02 -11.90 -2.85
N THR A 247 -3.95 -11.39 -2.23
CA THR A 247 -2.82 -12.14 -1.70
C THR A 247 -2.95 -12.30 -0.17
N PRO A 248 -2.75 -13.51 0.37
CA PRO A 248 -2.72 -13.71 1.82
C PRO A 248 -1.42 -13.19 2.42
N GLY A 249 -1.52 -12.55 3.58
CA GLY A 249 -0.39 -12.07 4.35
C GLY A 249 -0.67 -12.12 5.84
N MET A 250 0.26 -11.57 6.62
CA MET A 250 0.15 -11.49 8.07
C MET A 250 0.40 -10.05 8.54
N SER A 251 -0.29 -9.61 9.59
CA SER A 251 0.01 -8.37 10.31
C SER A 251 -0.29 -8.59 11.79
N PHE A 252 0.63 -8.24 12.69
CA PHE A 252 0.49 -8.48 14.15
C PHE A 252 -0.03 -9.88 14.51
N ALA A 253 0.56 -10.91 13.88
CA ALA A 253 0.19 -12.33 14.01
C ALA A 253 -1.26 -12.68 13.58
N ARG A 254 -1.90 -11.81 12.80
CA ARG A 254 -3.25 -12.03 12.25
C ARG A 254 -3.18 -12.19 10.74
N PRO A 255 -3.98 -13.10 10.16
CA PRO A 255 -4.09 -13.21 8.72
C PRO A 255 -4.75 -11.95 8.15
N ILE A 256 -4.21 -11.48 7.04
CA ILE A 256 -4.81 -10.40 6.25
C ILE A 256 -4.95 -10.82 4.79
N ALA A 257 -5.84 -10.13 4.09
CA ALA A 257 -5.91 -10.14 2.64
C ALA A 257 -5.49 -8.77 2.13
N TYR A 258 -4.56 -8.72 1.18
CA TYR A 258 -4.14 -7.48 0.54
C TYR A 258 -4.13 -7.64 -0.97
N ILE A 259 -4.02 -6.53 -1.68
CA ILE A 259 -3.87 -6.53 -3.13
C ILE A 259 -2.58 -5.81 -3.51
N SER A 260 -1.84 -6.41 -4.43
CA SER A 260 -0.60 -5.91 -5.00
C SER A 260 -0.79 -5.78 -6.50
N PHE A 261 -0.65 -4.58 -7.05
CA PHE A 261 -0.84 -4.35 -8.48
C PHE A 261 0.48 -4.29 -9.24
N ASP A 262 1.47 -3.60 -8.68
CA ASP A 262 2.70 -3.27 -9.39
C ASP A 262 3.92 -3.45 -8.48
N ALA A 263 5.05 -3.84 -9.07
CA ALA A 263 6.35 -3.93 -8.41
C ALA A 263 7.47 -3.49 -9.35
N ASN A 264 8.54 -2.86 -8.86
CA ASN A 264 9.70 -2.48 -9.68
C ASN A 264 10.78 -3.56 -9.77
N ASP A 265 10.65 -4.64 -9.01
CA ASP A 265 11.56 -5.78 -9.02
C ASP A 265 10.90 -6.97 -9.73
N PRO A 266 11.58 -7.63 -10.68
CA PRO A 266 10.99 -8.73 -11.44
C PRO A 266 10.70 -9.97 -10.58
N VAL A 267 11.45 -10.22 -9.51
CA VAL A 267 11.17 -11.33 -8.59
C VAL A 267 9.90 -11.04 -7.81
N ALA A 268 9.77 -9.84 -7.24
CA ALA A 268 8.55 -9.41 -6.56
C ALA A 268 7.33 -9.44 -7.50
N ALA A 269 7.45 -8.88 -8.70
CA ALA A 269 6.38 -8.88 -9.70
C ALA A 269 5.93 -10.31 -10.05
N THR A 270 6.87 -11.23 -10.24
CA THR A 270 6.58 -12.63 -10.58
C THR A 270 5.89 -13.38 -9.42
N LEU A 271 6.38 -13.21 -8.18
CA LEU A 271 5.85 -13.93 -7.02
C LEU A 271 4.50 -13.39 -6.54
N GLU A 272 4.25 -12.11 -6.75
CA GLU A 272 2.96 -11.48 -6.42
C GLU A 272 1.93 -11.60 -7.55
N GLY A 273 2.34 -11.89 -8.79
CA GLY A 273 1.47 -11.75 -9.97
C GLY A 273 1.10 -10.28 -10.20
N SER A 274 2.07 -9.39 -10.03
CA SER A 274 1.96 -7.94 -10.23
C SER A 274 2.61 -7.53 -11.54
N THR A 275 2.20 -6.38 -12.08
CA THR A 275 2.85 -5.77 -13.24
C THR A 275 4.22 -5.23 -12.87
N LEU A 276 5.25 -5.56 -13.67
CA LEU A 276 6.56 -4.93 -13.53
C LEU A 276 6.47 -3.45 -13.91
N ALA A 277 6.75 -2.55 -12.97
CA ALA A 277 6.66 -1.11 -13.12
C ALA A 277 8.02 -0.43 -12.89
N PRO A 278 8.84 -0.30 -13.95
CA PRO A 278 10.17 0.32 -13.85
C PRO A 278 10.17 1.74 -13.28
N GLY A 279 9.11 2.52 -13.52
CA GLY A 279 8.99 3.90 -13.04
C GLY A 279 8.98 4.03 -11.52
N LEU A 280 8.48 3.01 -10.80
CA LEU A 280 8.52 2.96 -9.33
C LEU A 280 9.97 2.89 -8.78
N GLY A 281 10.96 2.55 -9.62
CA GLY A 281 12.38 2.58 -9.27
C GLY A 281 12.93 3.96 -8.89
N ASP A 282 12.23 5.04 -9.25
CA ASP A 282 12.64 6.41 -8.92
C ASP A 282 12.22 6.81 -7.49
N ILE A 283 11.36 6.03 -6.82
CA ILE A 283 10.96 6.28 -5.43
C ILE A 283 12.12 5.89 -4.50
N ARG A 284 12.55 6.83 -3.66
CA ARG A 284 13.52 6.56 -2.61
C ARG A 284 12.90 5.66 -1.52
N VAL A 285 13.53 4.52 -1.29
CA VAL A 285 13.15 3.56 -0.23
C VAL A 285 13.93 3.77 1.08
N GLY A 286 13.45 3.15 2.17
CA GLY A 286 14.10 3.15 3.50
C GLY A 286 13.82 4.38 4.35
N GLY A 287 12.89 5.24 3.92
CA GLY A 287 12.40 6.38 4.69
C GLY A 287 11.21 6.05 5.58
N ASP A 288 10.41 5.03 5.24
CA ASP A 288 9.25 4.51 5.98
C ASP A 288 8.34 5.63 6.53
N ASP A 289 8.15 5.68 7.86
CA ASP A 289 7.40 6.74 8.58
C ASP A 289 8.12 8.09 8.70
N GLY A 290 9.29 8.21 8.08
CA GLY A 290 10.05 9.45 7.98
C GLY A 290 9.32 10.56 7.22
N ALA A 291 9.61 11.81 7.59
CA ALA A 291 9.20 12.96 6.79
C ALA A 291 9.67 12.83 5.32
N PHE A 292 8.82 13.27 4.40
CA PHE A 292 9.05 13.22 2.95
C PHE A 292 9.21 11.80 2.36
N SER A 293 8.82 10.77 3.10
CA SER A 293 8.75 9.40 2.61
C SER A 293 7.37 9.09 2.02
N ALA A 294 7.37 8.38 0.90
CA ALA A 294 6.15 7.84 0.29
C ALA A 294 5.99 6.33 0.45
N VAL A 295 6.94 5.69 1.13
CA VAL A 295 7.00 4.25 1.24
C VAL A 295 6.63 3.82 2.65
N GLU A 296 6.02 2.64 2.74
CA GLU A 296 5.96 1.84 3.95
C GLU A 296 6.72 0.55 3.73
N ARG A 297 7.23 -0.02 4.82
CA ARG A 297 7.93 -1.30 4.75
C ARG A 297 6.95 -2.45 4.87
N LEU A 298 7.27 -3.50 4.13
CA LEU A 298 6.73 -4.83 4.32
C LEU A 298 7.91 -5.77 4.52
N PHE A 299 7.79 -6.65 5.50
CA PHE A 299 8.82 -7.61 5.85
C PHE A 299 8.64 -8.88 5.02
N VAL A 300 9.70 -9.21 4.30
CA VAL A 300 9.78 -10.42 3.49
C VAL A 300 10.83 -11.34 4.08
N MET A 301 10.45 -12.60 4.27
CA MET A 301 11.34 -13.63 4.79
C MET A 301 11.88 -14.41 3.60
N ALA A 302 13.19 -14.43 3.40
CA ALA A 302 13.79 -15.23 2.32
C ALA A 302 13.63 -16.73 2.60
N ASN A 303 13.89 -17.11 3.85
CA ASN A 303 13.91 -18.46 4.38
C ASN A 303 12.84 -18.63 5.47
N GLY A 304 12.16 -19.77 5.44
CA GLY A 304 11.14 -20.16 6.41
C GLY A 304 10.74 -21.62 6.20
N PRO A 305 9.82 -22.16 7.02
CA PRO A 305 9.27 -23.48 6.78
C PRO A 305 8.66 -23.56 5.38
N MET A 306 8.78 -24.73 4.74
CA MET A 306 8.25 -24.99 3.40
C MET A 306 7.24 -26.14 3.44
N GLY A 307 6.61 -26.39 2.31
CA GLY A 307 5.67 -27.48 2.09
C GLY A 307 4.28 -26.93 1.83
N LYS A 308 3.70 -27.27 0.67
CA LYS A 308 2.35 -26.82 0.26
C LYS A 308 1.25 -27.07 1.29
N GLY A 309 1.34 -28.17 2.05
CA GLY A 309 0.41 -28.51 3.13
C GLY A 309 0.84 -28.08 4.53
N ASN A 310 2.00 -27.42 4.67
CA ASN A 310 2.49 -26.96 5.96
C ASN A 310 1.79 -25.64 6.33
N PRO A 311 0.97 -25.62 7.40
CA PRO A 311 0.28 -24.39 7.82
C PRO A 311 1.24 -23.31 8.32
N GLN A 312 2.48 -23.67 8.65
CA GLN A 312 3.54 -22.75 9.07
C GLN A 312 4.48 -22.34 7.93
N ARG A 313 4.15 -22.67 6.67
CA ARG A 313 4.98 -22.28 5.53
C ARG A 313 5.16 -20.75 5.53
N GLN A 314 6.34 -20.25 5.16
CA GLN A 314 6.61 -18.81 5.18
C GLN A 314 7.74 -18.46 4.23
N GLY A 315 7.61 -17.32 3.55
CA GLY A 315 8.71 -16.68 2.86
C GLY A 315 8.93 -17.12 1.42
N LEU A 316 9.97 -16.54 0.80
CA LEU A 316 10.26 -16.64 -0.63
C LEU A 316 10.65 -18.06 -1.05
N ASN A 317 11.43 -18.79 -0.24
CA ASN A 317 11.73 -20.20 -0.50
C ASN A 317 10.44 -21.03 -0.61
N SER A 318 9.50 -20.86 0.34
CA SER A 318 8.21 -21.55 0.28
C SER A 318 7.41 -21.12 -0.96
N ALA A 319 7.37 -19.82 -1.28
CA ALA A 319 6.65 -19.34 -2.45
C ALA A 319 7.15 -19.97 -3.76
N ILE A 320 8.47 -20.01 -3.93
CA ILE A 320 9.13 -20.51 -5.14
C ILE A 320 8.96 -22.04 -5.26
N VAL A 321 9.07 -22.79 -4.15
CA VAL A 321 9.01 -24.26 -4.18
C VAL A 321 7.57 -24.77 -4.17
N ASP A 322 6.70 -24.18 -3.35
CA ASP A 322 5.33 -24.66 -3.14
C ASP A 322 4.33 -24.12 -4.17
N GLY A 323 4.70 -23.05 -4.90
CA GLY A 323 3.86 -22.39 -5.89
C GLY A 323 2.68 -21.61 -5.30
N ASN A 324 2.78 -21.21 -4.02
CA ASN A 324 1.80 -20.37 -3.33
C ASN A 324 2.39 -18.99 -3.03
N GLY A 325 1.58 -18.03 -2.57
CA GLY A 325 2.08 -16.70 -2.17
C GLY A 325 3.10 -16.74 -1.01
N PRO A 326 3.94 -15.71 -0.84
CA PRO A 326 5.02 -15.68 0.15
C PRO A 326 4.58 -15.46 1.61
N LEU A 327 3.30 -15.14 1.85
CA LEU A 327 2.74 -14.80 3.17
C LEU A 327 3.46 -13.61 3.83
N ASN A 328 3.69 -12.54 3.06
CA ASN A 328 4.40 -11.36 3.54
C ASN A 328 3.83 -10.79 4.83
N VAL A 329 4.71 -10.18 5.65
CA VAL A 329 4.36 -9.62 6.95
C VAL A 329 4.33 -8.10 6.87
N PHE A 330 3.23 -7.50 7.30
CA PHE A 330 3.04 -6.05 7.36
C PHE A 330 3.31 -5.55 8.78
N GLY A 331 4.03 -4.44 8.86
CA GLY A 331 4.32 -3.72 10.11
C GLY A 331 3.15 -2.90 10.62
#